data_AF-A0A813ZLM8-F1
#
_entry.id   AF-A0A813ZLM8-F1
#
_cell.length_a   1.000
_cell.length_b   1.000
_cell.length_c   1.000
_cell.angle_alpha   90.00
_cell.angle_beta   90.00
_cell.angle_gamma   90.00
#
_symmetry.space_group_name_H-M   'P 1'
#
loop_
_entity.id
_entity.type
_entity.pdbx_description
1 polymer ?
#
loop_
_entity_poly.entity_id
_entity_poly.type
_entity_poly.pdbx_seq_one_letter_code
_entity_poly.pdbx_strand_id
1 'polypeptide(L)'
;MTDIAKVFNIYSTESNQNQENENFDSEQIKRVNASVNQDFSKSYVRIIIKIPQMKTKLNWRKFTRVAKNGLITKATYHGTRVCFEFILNQGKSTETKYEYSSREPFHGPIEYNKSYLKYKDEYIIWFIHKFQPW
;
A
#
# COMPACT_ATOMS: atom_id res chain seq x y z
N MET A 1 -7.96 -20.03 20.69
CA MET A 1 -8.23 -18.58 20.65
C MET A 1 -8.46 -18.20 19.21
N THR A 2 -9.67 -17.74 18.89
CA THR A 2 -10.16 -17.56 17.52
C THR A 2 -9.80 -16.16 17.06
N ASP A 3 -8.99 -16.04 16.00
CA ASP A 3 -8.60 -14.76 15.42
C ASP A 3 -9.81 -14.08 14.74
N ILE A 4 -10.22 -12.95 15.31
CA ILE A 4 -11.29 -12.11 14.78
C ILE A 4 -10.68 -11.22 13.70
N ALA A 5 -10.78 -11.64 12.45
CA ALA A 5 -10.59 -10.75 11.31
C ALA A 5 -11.74 -9.74 11.27
N LYS A 6 -11.51 -8.50 11.71
CA LYS A 6 -12.46 -7.40 11.53
C LYS A 6 -12.49 -6.99 10.05
N VAL A 7 -13.46 -7.52 9.33
CA VAL A 7 -13.86 -7.04 8.00
C VAL A 7 -14.86 -5.90 8.20
N PHE A 8 -14.57 -4.70 7.72
CA PHE A 8 -15.58 -3.65 7.59
C PHE A 8 -16.18 -3.76 6.19
N ASN A 9 -17.40 -4.31 6.11
CA ASN A 9 -18.26 -4.18 4.94
C ASN A 9 -18.92 -2.79 4.97
N ILE A 10 -18.63 -1.97 3.98
CA ILE A 10 -19.43 -0.77 3.68
C ILE A 10 -20.14 -1.07 2.37
N TYR A 11 -21.40 -1.47 2.45
CA TYR A 11 -22.32 -1.39 1.32
C TYR A 11 -23.62 -0.78 1.79
N SER A 12 -24.01 0.30 1.12
CA SER A 12 -25.39 0.59 0.79
C SER A 12 -25.40 1.41 -0.49
N THR A 13 -25.62 0.70 -1.59
CA THR A 13 -26.00 1.23 -2.90
C THR A 13 -27.52 1.28 -2.95
N GLU A 14 -28.09 2.41 -3.36
CA GLU A 14 -29.39 2.42 -4.03
C GLU A 14 -29.34 3.47 -5.14
N SER A 15 -29.34 3.03 -6.40
CA SER A 15 -30.36 3.40 -7.42
C SER A 15 -30.05 2.79 -8.80
N ASN A 16 -30.94 1.88 -9.19
CA ASN A 16 -31.52 1.55 -10.50
C ASN A 16 -30.91 2.02 -11.85
N GLN A 17 -31.03 1.06 -12.79
CA GLN A 17 -31.33 1.14 -14.23
C GLN A 17 -30.21 1.10 -15.29
N ASN A 18 -30.31 0.02 -16.08
CA ASN A 18 -30.13 -0.12 -17.53
C ASN A 18 -28.73 -0.14 -18.18
N GLN A 19 -28.52 -1.25 -18.91
CA GLN A 19 -27.94 -1.37 -20.25
C GLN A 19 -26.66 -0.59 -20.57
N GLU A 20 -25.54 -1.29 -20.78
CA GLU A 20 -24.98 -1.57 -22.12
C GLU A 20 -23.58 -2.21 -22.00
N ASN A 21 -23.24 -2.97 -23.03
CA ASN A 21 -21.96 -3.64 -23.23
C ASN A 21 -20.77 -2.67 -23.12
N GLU A 22 -19.81 -2.95 -22.23
CA GLU A 22 -18.40 -2.75 -22.53
C GLU A 22 -17.61 -3.90 -21.90
N ASN A 23 -16.85 -4.62 -22.75
CA ASN A 23 -15.77 -5.50 -22.32
C ASN A 23 -14.76 -4.64 -21.54
N PHE A 24 -14.95 -4.52 -20.23
CA PHE A 24 -13.92 -4.01 -19.34
C PHE A 24 -12.89 -5.10 -19.17
N ASP A 25 -11.78 -4.95 -19.89
CA ASP A 25 -10.51 -5.61 -19.63
C ASP A 25 -10.33 -5.71 -18.11
N SER A 26 -10.31 -6.93 -17.57
CA SER A 26 -10.10 -7.16 -16.15
C SER A 26 -8.84 -6.40 -15.74
N GLU A 27 -8.97 -5.35 -14.93
CA GLU A 27 -7.86 -4.50 -14.51
C GLU A 27 -6.73 -5.36 -13.93
N GLN A 28 -5.71 -5.64 -14.75
CA GLN A 28 -4.67 -6.56 -14.37
C GLN A 28 -3.81 -5.90 -13.29
N ILE A 29 -3.86 -6.45 -12.08
CA ILE A 29 -3.03 -5.99 -10.96
C ILE A 29 -1.57 -6.32 -11.27
N LYS A 30 -0.71 -5.31 -11.30
CA LYS A 30 0.74 -5.46 -11.52
C LYS A 30 1.46 -5.72 -10.20
N ARG A 31 2.07 -6.89 -10.07
CA ARG A 31 2.92 -7.19 -8.91
C ARG A 31 4.24 -6.43 -8.99
N VAL A 32 4.63 -5.79 -7.89
CA VAL A 32 5.91 -5.08 -7.77
C VAL A 32 6.81 -5.78 -6.78
N ASN A 33 8.11 -5.79 -7.09
CA ASN A 33 9.12 -6.21 -6.14
C ASN A 33 9.44 -5.06 -5.18
N ALA A 34 9.87 -5.40 -3.98
CA ALA A 34 10.37 -4.44 -3.00
C ALA A 34 11.72 -4.85 -2.47
N SER A 35 12.54 -3.87 -2.13
CA SER A 35 13.72 -4.07 -1.30
C SER A 35 13.33 -3.96 0.16
N VAL A 36 13.61 -5.00 0.94
CA VAL A 36 13.34 -5.03 2.39
C VAL A 36 14.66 -4.87 3.13
N ASN A 37 14.73 -3.90 4.05
CA ASN A 37 15.89 -3.66 4.91
C ASN A 37 15.45 -3.85 6.37
N GLN A 38 15.89 -4.96 6.97
CA GLN A 38 15.62 -5.34 8.36
C GLN A 38 16.86 -5.07 9.23
N ASP A 39 17.26 -3.82 9.36
CA ASP A 39 18.36 -3.44 10.26
C ASP A 39 17.97 -3.74 11.72
N PHE A 40 18.67 -4.68 12.36
CA PHE A 40 18.44 -5.10 13.74
C PHE A 40 18.66 -3.95 14.73
N SER A 41 19.54 -2.99 14.41
CA SER A 41 19.81 -1.82 15.26
C SER A 41 18.70 -0.75 15.24
N LYS A 42 17.75 -0.83 14.30
CA LYS A 42 16.67 0.15 14.13
C LYS A 42 15.37 -0.35 14.76
N SER A 43 14.55 0.61 15.20
CA SER A 43 13.18 0.37 15.66
C SER A 43 12.18 0.13 14.52
N TYR A 44 12.64 0.02 13.28
CA TYR A 44 11.78 -0.15 12.11
C TYR A 44 12.43 -1.04 11.03
N VAL A 45 11.58 -1.68 10.23
CA VAL A 45 11.91 -2.29 8.94
C VAL A 45 11.55 -1.30 7.83
N ARG A 46 12.38 -1.21 6.80
CA ARG A 46 12.07 -0.39 5.61
C ARG A 46 11.71 -1.29 4.44
N ILE A 47 10.57 -1.04 3.83
CA ILE A 47 10.17 -1.60 2.54
C ILE A 47 10.27 -0.49 1.50
N ILE A 48 11.06 -0.70 0.46
CA ILE A 48 11.26 0.25 -0.62
C ILE A 48 10.65 -0.35 -1.89
N ILE A 49 9.57 0.26 -2.36
CA ILE A 49 8.84 -0.17 -3.55
C ILE A 49 9.17 0.81 -4.67
N LYS A 50 9.74 0.31 -5.77
CA LYS A 50 10.00 1.11 -6.97
C LYS A 50 8.79 1.07 -7.90
N ILE A 51 8.32 2.24 -8.29
CA ILE A 51 7.10 2.44 -9.04
C ILE A 51 7.41 3.43 -10.16
N PRO A 52 7.70 2.94 -11.38
CA PRO A 52 7.96 3.81 -12.52
C PRO A 52 6.84 4.83 -12.69
N GLN A 53 7.20 6.06 -13.07
CA GLN A 53 6.25 7.15 -13.38
C GLN A 53 5.47 7.71 -12.17
N MET A 54 5.68 7.20 -10.95
CA MET A 54 5.11 7.85 -9.77
C MET A 54 5.80 9.21 -9.55
N LYS A 55 5.01 10.27 -9.44
CA LYS A 55 5.51 11.60 -9.09
C LYS A 55 5.00 12.01 -7.72
N THR A 56 5.78 12.83 -7.04
CA THR A 56 5.40 13.39 -5.74
C THR A 56 5.12 14.88 -5.84
N LYS A 57 4.33 15.39 -4.91
CA LYS A 57 4.13 16.83 -4.69
C LYS A 57 4.40 17.16 -3.23
N LEU A 58 4.89 18.37 -2.99
CA LEU A 58 5.03 18.88 -1.63
C LEU A 58 3.65 19.23 -1.09
N ASN A 59 3.33 18.70 0.09
CA ASN A 59 2.19 19.11 0.88
C ASN A 59 2.66 20.17 1.89
N TRP A 60 2.49 21.43 1.53
CA TRP A 60 2.94 22.58 2.32
C TRP A 60 2.35 22.63 3.73
N ARG A 61 1.14 22.09 3.96
CA ARG A 61 0.51 22.09 5.30
C ARG A 61 1.21 21.16 6.29
N LYS A 62 1.86 20.10 5.80
CA LYS A 62 2.52 19.09 6.63
C LYS A 62 4.04 19.06 6.43
N PHE A 63 4.58 19.92 5.55
CA PHE A 63 5.97 19.89 5.09
C PHE A 63 6.44 18.47 4.66
N THR A 64 5.52 17.66 4.11
CA THR A 64 5.79 16.29 3.66
C THR A 64 5.51 16.12 2.18
N ARG A 65 6.14 15.14 1.54
CA ARG A 65 5.79 14.72 0.17
C ARG A 65 4.64 13.73 0.20
N VAL A 66 3.75 13.84 -0.78
CA VAL A 66 2.68 12.86 -1.04
C VAL A 66 2.71 12.45 -2.51
N ALA A 67 2.19 11.26 -2.82
CA ALA A 67 2.00 10.84 -4.21
C ALA A 67 1.08 11.84 -4.93
N LYS A 68 1.51 12.34 -6.09
CA LYS A 68 0.74 13.29 -6.93
C LYS A 68 -0.30 12.53 -7.76
N ASN A 69 0.08 11.37 -8.27
CA ASN A 69 -0.70 10.54 -9.17
C ASN A 69 -0.87 9.12 -8.61
N GLY A 70 -1.00 8.98 -7.29
CA GLY A 70 -1.20 7.67 -6.67
C GLY A 70 -2.07 7.72 -5.42
N LEU A 71 -2.83 6.66 -5.20
CA LEU A 71 -3.66 6.42 -4.02
C LEU A 71 -3.25 5.09 -3.39
N ILE A 72 -3.02 5.08 -2.08
CA ILE A 72 -2.82 3.83 -1.33
C ILE A 72 -4.19 3.26 -1.00
N THR A 73 -4.48 2.06 -1.46
CA THR A 73 -5.77 1.39 -1.21
C THR A 73 -5.68 0.42 -0.04
N LYS A 74 -4.49 -0.16 0.19
CA LYS A 74 -4.28 -1.12 1.27
C LYS A 74 -2.86 -1.08 1.79
N ALA A 75 -2.75 -1.16 3.11
CA ALA A 75 -1.49 -1.37 3.81
C ALA A 75 -1.82 -2.25 5.02
N THR A 76 -1.82 -3.57 4.84
CA THR A 76 -2.27 -4.51 5.87
C THR A 76 -1.15 -5.43 6.33
N TYR A 77 -1.32 -5.93 7.55
CA TYR A 77 -0.45 -6.91 8.16
C TYR A 77 -1.22 -8.20 8.42
N HIS A 78 -0.58 -9.32 8.12
CA HIS A 78 -1.10 -10.65 8.36
C HIS A 78 -0.04 -11.42 9.13
N GLY A 79 -0.09 -11.32 10.47
CA GLY A 79 0.95 -11.82 11.37
C GLY A 79 2.28 -11.11 11.12
N THR A 80 3.26 -11.85 10.61
CA THR A 80 4.60 -11.36 10.27
C THR A 80 4.75 -10.97 8.79
N ARG A 81 3.67 -11.01 8.01
CA ARG A 81 3.66 -10.63 6.59
C ARG A 81 2.96 -9.30 6.36
N VAL A 82 3.32 -8.65 5.27
CA VAL A 82 2.77 -7.36 4.82
C VAL A 82 2.17 -7.48 3.43
N CYS A 83 1.06 -6.79 3.23
CA CYS A 83 0.46 -6.56 1.93
C CYS A 83 0.29 -5.05 1.73
N PHE A 84 0.61 -4.59 0.54
CA PHE A 84 0.54 -3.19 0.15
C PHE A 84 -0.06 -3.08 -1.25
N GLU A 85 -1.16 -2.35 -1.38
CA GLU A 85 -1.83 -2.10 -2.65
C GLU A 85 -1.94 -0.61 -2.88
N PHE A 86 -1.72 -0.19 -4.13
CA PHE A 86 -1.87 1.19 -4.54
C PHE A 86 -2.29 1.28 -5.99
N ILE A 87 -2.90 2.41 -6.34
CA ILE A 87 -3.36 2.75 -7.68
C ILE A 87 -2.57 3.95 -8.16
N LEU A 88 -2.04 3.92 -9.38
CA LEU A 88 -1.55 5.13 -10.07
C LEU A 88 -2.58 5.65 -11.06
N ASN A 89 -2.57 6.97 -11.27
CA ASN A 89 -3.42 7.67 -12.24
C ASN A 89 -4.91 7.34 -12.08
N GLN A 90 -5.39 7.24 -10.84
CA GLN A 90 -6.77 6.91 -10.54
C GLN A 90 -7.76 7.77 -11.34
N GLY A 91 -8.74 7.13 -12.00
CA GLY A 91 -9.75 7.78 -12.82
C GLY A 91 -9.24 8.29 -14.18
N LYS A 92 -8.10 7.81 -14.65
CA LYS A 92 -7.55 8.13 -15.99
C LYS A 92 -7.46 6.88 -16.84
N SER A 93 -7.36 7.06 -18.16
CA SER A 93 -7.16 5.97 -19.13
C SER A 93 -5.87 5.16 -18.92
N THR A 94 -4.96 5.62 -18.06
CA THR A 94 -3.69 4.96 -17.70
C THR A 94 -3.67 4.56 -16.23
N GLU A 95 -4.85 4.31 -15.65
CA GLU A 95 -4.96 3.75 -14.31
C GLU A 95 -4.20 2.42 -14.24
N THR A 96 -3.46 2.21 -13.16
CA THR A 96 -2.76 0.95 -12.95
C THR A 96 -2.77 0.59 -11.48
N LYS A 97 -3.27 -0.60 -11.19
CA LYS A 97 -3.28 -1.18 -9.85
C LYS A 97 -2.00 -1.96 -9.63
N TYR A 98 -1.42 -1.79 -8.46
CA TYR A 98 -0.18 -2.43 -8.09
C TYR A 98 -0.29 -3.08 -6.72
N GLU A 99 0.37 -4.22 -6.59
CA GLU A 99 0.39 -5.00 -5.35
C GLU A 99 1.82 -5.41 -5.00
N TYR A 100 2.15 -5.29 -3.72
CA TYR A 100 3.28 -5.94 -3.09
C TYR A 100 2.80 -6.82 -1.95
N SER A 101 3.34 -8.03 -1.88
CA SER A 101 3.21 -8.91 -0.71
C SER A 101 4.59 -9.43 -0.33
N SER A 102 4.94 -9.38 0.96
CA SER A 102 6.20 -9.97 1.43
C SER A 102 6.20 -11.48 1.19
N ARG A 103 7.25 -11.97 0.51
CA ARG A 103 7.44 -13.41 0.28
C ARG A 103 7.74 -14.15 1.58
N GLU A 104 8.56 -13.54 2.43
CA GLU A 104 9.00 -14.09 3.69
C GLU A 104 8.40 -13.32 4.88
N PRO A 105 8.14 -14.00 6.01
CA PRO A 105 7.76 -13.33 7.24
C PRO A 105 8.92 -12.48 7.79
N PHE A 106 8.59 -11.37 8.44
CA PHE A 106 9.56 -10.64 9.26
C PHE A 106 9.97 -11.45 10.49
N HIS A 107 11.14 -11.11 11.04
CA HIS A 107 11.69 -11.75 12.23
C HIS A 107 10.83 -11.60 13.49
N GLY A 108 9.91 -10.63 13.54
CA GLY A 108 9.07 -10.43 14.70
C GLY A 108 7.82 -9.57 14.43
N PRO A 109 7.02 -9.34 15.49
CA PRO A 109 5.76 -8.60 15.40
C PRO A 109 5.95 -7.10 15.13
N ILE A 110 5.09 -6.53 14.30
CA ILE A 110 5.18 -5.14 13.85
C ILE A 110 4.08 -4.26 14.46
N GLU A 111 4.39 -2.97 14.65
CA GLU A 111 3.50 -1.98 15.24
C GLU A 111 2.89 -1.07 14.16
N TYR A 112 1.62 -1.35 13.80
CA TYR A 112 0.90 -0.62 12.74
C TYR A 112 0.73 0.87 13.03
N ASN A 113 0.30 1.21 14.23
CA ASN A 113 -0.08 2.59 14.55
C ASN A 113 1.08 3.59 14.48
N LYS A 114 2.32 3.10 14.61
CA LYS A 114 3.54 3.93 14.46
C LYS A 114 4.15 3.83 13.07
N SER A 115 3.70 2.90 12.24
CA SER A 115 4.21 2.74 10.88
C SER A 115 3.76 3.88 9.98
N TYR A 116 4.62 4.34 9.08
CA TYR A 116 4.31 5.48 8.21
C TYR A 116 4.96 5.36 6.83
N LEU A 117 4.41 6.10 5.87
CA LEU A 117 4.91 6.15 4.50
C LEU A 117 5.71 7.42 4.24
N LYS A 118 6.81 7.30 3.50
CA LYS A 118 7.50 8.41 2.85
C LYS A 118 7.47 8.22 1.34
N TYR A 119 7.34 9.34 0.65
CA TYR A 119 7.24 9.37 -0.80
C TYR A 119 8.44 10.09 -1.39
N LYS A 120 9.03 9.49 -2.43
CA LYS A 120 9.97 10.11 -3.36
C LYS A 120 9.49 9.83 -4.77
N ASP A 121 9.94 10.61 -5.74
CA ASP A 121 9.64 10.30 -7.14
C ASP A 121 10.09 8.87 -7.44
N GLU A 122 9.21 8.10 -8.06
CA GLU A 122 9.37 6.67 -8.36
C GLU A 122 9.53 5.70 -7.18
N TYR A 123 9.43 6.17 -5.93
CA TYR A 123 9.59 5.31 -4.76
C TYR A 123 8.58 5.58 -3.66
N ILE A 124 7.97 4.51 -3.17
CA ILE A 124 7.29 4.50 -1.87
C ILE A 124 8.20 3.80 -0.88
N ILE A 125 8.39 4.44 0.27
CA ILE A 125 9.16 3.87 1.38
C ILE A 125 8.22 3.70 2.56
N TRP A 126 7.97 2.45 2.94
CA TRP A 126 7.19 2.11 4.12
C TRP A 126 8.11 1.83 5.28
N PHE A 127 8.00 2.68 6.30
CA PHE A 127 8.66 2.49 7.60
C PHE A 127 7.69 1.73 8.50
N ILE A 128 8.00 0.46 8.72
CA ILE A 128 7.20 -0.43 9.55
C ILE A 128 7.87 -0.53 10.90
N HIS A 129 7.23 -0.01 11.95
CA HIS A 129 7.80 -0.05 13.29
C HIS A 129 7.82 -1.48 13.84
N LYS A 130 8.90 -1.86 14.51
CA LYS A 130 8.98 -3.11 15.28
C LYS A 130 8.22 -2.91 16.59
N PHE A 131 7.45 -3.90 17.03
CA PHE A 131 6.79 -3.84 18.34
C PHE A 131 7.81 -3.85 19.49
N GLN A 132 8.90 -4.61 19.32
CA GLN A 132 10.05 -4.64 20.21
C GLN A 132 11.34 -4.79 19.40
N PRO A 133 12.51 -4.39 19.94
CA PRO A 133 13.78 -4.67 19.30
C PRO A 133 13.99 -6.18 19.09
N TRP A 134 14.54 -6.51 17.93
CA TRP A 134 15.12 -7.81 17.59
C TRP A 134 16.35 -7.54 16.75
#